data_AF-R0AV20-F1
#
_entry.id   AF-R0AV20-F1
#
_cell.length_a   1.000
_cell.length_b   1.000
_cell.length_c   1.000
_cell.angle_alpha   90.00
_cell.angle_beta   90.00
_cell.angle_gamma   90.00
#
_symmetry.space_group_name_H-M   'P 1'
#
loop_
_entity.id
_entity.type
_entity.pdbx_description
1 polymer ?
#
loop_
_entity_poly.entity_id
_entity_poly.type
_entity_poly.pdbx_seq_one_letter_code
_entity_poly.pdbx_strand_id
1 'polypeptide(L)'
;MNRRSKPVAQKELEEQIGRALCSRAESIQVTSADTERMRRSVHRKIEEESGMKKWNMKRVFVVAAAICVLGTITAVAAGKVAYTSAGGSHLDDFTYDKLGEMETKLGYTTNAPEVFSNGYRFDMGMPTHQDAMDEDGNVIKSAESFSLHYKKDGSPDIFVTVQGTSLFEEEGQPDQVFEHNGITLNYTRDQYRFVPPDYQASEEEKAKEAAGELYISYGSDTVTDQVAQSMLWKDGEKVYIITAMDNPMTAQDMAQMAGELIDNKQ
;
A
#
# COMPACT_ATOMS: atom_id res chain seq x y z
N MET A 1 -9.25 -18.06 58.50
CA MET A 1 -8.04 -17.58 57.77
C MET A 1 -8.43 -17.25 56.34
N ASN A 2 -8.28 -15.97 55.98
CA ASN A 2 -8.86 -15.32 54.80
C ASN A 2 -8.33 -15.87 53.47
N ARG A 3 -9.27 -16.26 52.60
CA ARG A 3 -9.10 -16.28 51.14
C ARG A 3 -9.63 -14.95 50.59
N ARG A 4 -8.84 -14.30 49.71
CA ARG A 4 -9.18 -13.27 48.68
C ARG A 4 -8.32 -12.00 48.79
N SER A 5 -7.14 -12.03 48.17
CA SER A 5 -6.32 -10.83 47.91
C SER A 5 -5.24 -11.08 46.85
N LYS A 6 -5.58 -11.72 45.72
CA LYS A 6 -4.63 -12.02 44.62
C LYS A 6 -5.04 -11.55 43.20
N PRO A 7 -6.31 -11.57 42.76
CA PRO A 7 -6.63 -11.23 41.36
C PRO A 7 -6.61 -9.71 41.06
N VAL A 8 -6.86 -8.86 42.07
CA VAL A 8 -6.88 -7.39 41.90
C VAL A 8 -5.48 -6.82 41.69
N ALA A 9 -4.48 -7.30 42.43
CA ALA A 9 -3.09 -6.83 42.33
C ALA A 9 -2.42 -7.20 41.00
N GLN A 10 -2.79 -8.33 40.40
CA GLN A 10 -2.26 -8.75 39.10
C GLN A 10 -2.83 -7.89 37.96
N LYS A 11 -4.14 -7.61 38.00
CA LYS A 11 -4.78 -6.73 37.02
C LYS A 11 -4.23 -5.29 37.09
N GLU A 12 -4.00 -4.79 38.30
CA GLU A 12 -3.44 -3.45 38.51
C GLU A 12 -2.00 -3.34 38.02
N LEU A 13 -1.20 -4.41 38.19
CA LEU A 13 0.15 -4.50 37.63
C LEU A 13 0.14 -4.56 36.09
N GLU A 14 -0.77 -5.34 35.50
CA GLU A 14 -0.93 -5.41 34.04
C GLU A 14 -1.36 -4.06 33.45
N GLU A 15 -2.28 -3.34 34.10
CA GLU A 15 -2.66 -1.98 33.69
C GLU A 15 -1.51 -0.98 33.82
N GLN A 16 -0.67 -1.09 34.86
CA GLN A 16 0.52 -0.26 35.01
C GLN A 16 1.58 -0.56 33.94
N ILE A 17 1.80 -1.84 33.62
CA ILE A 17 2.69 -2.25 32.53
C ILE A 17 2.16 -1.73 31.19
N GLY A 18 0.86 -1.87 30.92
CA GLY A 18 0.21 -1.35 29.73
C GLY A 18 0.39 0.16 29.58
N ARG A 19 0.10 0.94 30.63
CA ARG A 19 0.30 2.39 30.64
C ARG A 19 1.77 2.79 30.43
N ALA A 20 2.70 2.10 31.08
CA ALA A 20 4.13 2.37 30.93
C ALA A 20 4.66 2.04 29.54
N LEU A 21 4.17 0.94 28.93
CA LEU A 21 4.53 0.57 27.56
C LEU A 21 3.94 1.55 26.54
N CYS A 22 2.67 1.95 26.69
CA CYS A 22 2.04 2.97 25.83
C CYS A 22 2.78 4.31 25.93
N SER A 23 3.03 4.80 27.15
CA SER A 23 3.76 6.05 27.37
C SER A 23 5.18 6.01 26.81
N ARG A 24 5.86 4.85 26.90
CA ARG A 24 7.20 4.69 26.32
C ARG A 24 7.15 4.59 24.80
N ALA A 25 6.15 3.91 24.23
CA ALA A 25 5.95 3.81 22.78
C ALA A 25 5.66 5.19 22.17
N GLU A 26 4.84 6.02 22.82
CA GLU A 26 4.56 7.41 22.42
C GLU A 26 5.82 8.29 22.42
N SER A 27 6.83 7.95 23.24
CA SER A 27 8.12 8.67 23.27
C SER A 27 9.14 8.21 22.23
N ILE A 28 8.86 7.12 21.49
CA ILE A 28 9.73 6.64 20.41
C ILE A 28 9.49 7.51 19.18
N GLN A 29 10.38 8.47 18.96
CA GLN A 29 10.49 9.18 17.70
C GLN A 29 11.17 8.25 16.70
N VAL A 30 10.40 7.72 15.74
CA VAL A 30 10.98 6.95 14.63
C VAL A 30 11.59 7.96 13.66
N THR A 31 12.92 7.98 13.57
CA THR A 31 13.61 8.88 12.63
C THR A 31 13.57 8.31 11.21
N SER A 32 13.77 9.15 10.19
CA SER A 32 13.93 8.66 8.81
C SER A 32 15.04 7.63 8.66
N ALA A 33 16.11 7.75 9.46
CA ALA A 33 17.20 6.77 9.52
C ALA A 33 16.76 5.42 10.12
N ASP A 34 15.85 5.44 11.11
CA ASP A 34 15.27 4.23 11.68
C ASP A 34 14.32 3.55 10.68
N THR A 35 13.52 4.32 9.96
CA THR A 35 12.66 3.82 8.87
C THR A 35 13.50 3.20 7.77
N GLU A 36 14.59 3.86 7.34
CA GLU A 36 15.53 3.33 6.34
C GLU A 36 16.20 2.03 6.82
N ARG A 37 16.62 1.99 8.08
CA ARG A 37 17.20 0.77 8.68
C ARG A 37 16.17 -0.36 8.74
N MET A 38 14.93 -0.05 9.06
CA MET A 38 13.84 -1.02 9.09
C MET A 38 13.54 -1.52 7.68
N ARG A 39 13.44 -0.62 6.70
CA ARG A 39 13.22 -0.93 5.28
C ARG A 39 14.32 -1.83 4.73
N ARG A 40 15.60 -1.49 4.96
CA ARG A 40 16.75 -2.33 4.59
C ARG A 40 16.73 -3.68 5.30
N SER A 41 16.31 -3.71 6.56
CA SER A 41 16.18 -4.98 7.28
C SER A 41 15.07 -5.87 6.73
N VAL A 42 13.98 -5.30 6.20
CA VAL A 42 12.91 -6.05 5.53
C VAL A 42 13.40 -6.54 4.17
N HIS A 43 13.99 -5.66 3.35
CA HIS A 43 14.53 -6.04 2.03
C HIS A 43 15.60 -7.12 2.14
N ARG A 44 16.56 -6.97 3.07
CA ARG A 44 17.57 -8.00 3.33
C ARG A 44 16.95 -9.33 3.74
N LYS A 45 15.88 -9.33 4.54
CA LYS A 45 15.19 -10.57 4.91
C LYS A 45 14.51 -11.23 3.72
N ILE A 46 13.86 -10.44 2.86
CA ILE A 46 13.25 -10.93 1.62
C ILE A 46 14.32 -11.54 0.70
N GLU A 47 15.47 -10.87 0.56
CA GLU A 47 16.60 -11.35 -0.24
C GLU A 47 17.20 -12.64 0.35
N GLU A 48 17.44 -12.68 1.67
CA GLU A 48 17.90 -13.86 2.40
C GLU A 48 16.90 -15.04 2.27
N GLU A 49 15.59 -14.78 2.27
CA GLU A 49 14.55 -15.79 2.08
C GLU A 49 14.48 -16.30 0.62
N SER A 50 14.62 -15.42 -0.37
CA SER A 50 14.69 -15.82 -1.79
C SER A 50 15.97 -16.60 -2.14
N GLY A 51 17.06 -16.36 -1.40
CA GLY A 51 18.39 -16.93 -1.67
C GLY A 51 18.68 -18.27 -0.99
N MET A 52 17.87 -18.74 -0.04
CA MET A 52 18.23 -19.91 0.78
C MET A 52 17.52 -21.21 0.37
N LYS A 53 18.23 -21.99 -0.46
CA LYS A 53 18.20 -23.45 -0.33
C LYS A 53 18.57 -23.82 1.13
N LYS A 54 17.57 -24.28 1.89
CA LYS A 54 17.66 -25.06 3.13
C LYS A 54 18.54 -24.47 4.26
N TRP A 55 17.96 -23.72 5.21
CA TRP A 55 18.32 -23.88 6.63
C TRP A 55 17.25 -23.37 7.63
N ASN A 56 16.67 -24.34 8.36
CA ASN A 56 16.14 -24.33 9.73
C ASN A 56 15.44 -23.05 10.27
N MET A 57 14.14 -23.03 9.98
CA MET A 57 13.08 -22.20 10.56
C MET A 57 13.06 -22.19 12.09
N LYS A 58 13.58 -21.13 12.72
CA LYS A 58 13.07 -20.61 14.00
C LYS A 58 13.24 -19.09 14.06
N ARG A 59 12.10 -18.41 13.93
CA ARG A 59 11.84 -17.01 14.30
C ARG A 59 12.37 -16.00 13.29
N VAL A 60 11.49 -15.34 12.55
CA VAL A 60 10.97 -14.00 12.88
C VAL A 60 9.75 -13.72 11.98
N PHE A 61 8.57 -13.57 12.58
CA PHE A 61 7.38 -13.04 11.92
C PHE A 61 7.54 -11.53 11.73
N VAL A 62 7.39 -11.04 10.51
CA VAL A 62 7.09 -9.63 10.24
C VAL A 62 5.93 -9.62 9.27
N VAL A 63 4.72 -9.49 9.83
CA VAL A 63 3.55 -9.03 9.11
C VAL A 63 3.76 -7.54 8.88
N ALA A 64 4.15 -7.17 7.68
CA ALA A 64 4.02 -5.80 7.21
C ALA A 64 2.98 -5.84 6.10
N ALA A 65 1.81 -5.25 6.35
CA ALA A 65 0.89 -4.86 5.31
C ALA A 65 1.59 -3.80 4.45
N ALA A 66 2.41 -4.26 3.50
CA ALA A 66 2.87 -3.44 2.42
C ALA A 66 1.65 -3.19 1.53
N ILE A 67 1.27 -1.93 1.38
CA ILE A 67 0.45 -1.51 0.24
C ILE A 67 1.31 -1.83 -0.98
N CYS A 68 1.11 -3.01 -1.57
CA CYS A 68 1.73 -3.36 -2.84
C CYS A 68 1.31 -2.28 -3.84
N VAL A 69 2.27 -1.58 -4.44
CA VAL A 69 1.99 -0.78 -5.62
C VAL A 69 1.59 -1.77 -6.70
N LEU A 70 0.27 -1.91 -6.91
CA LEU A 70 -0.32 -2.73 -7.94
C LEU A 70 0.02 -2.08 -9.28
N GLY A 71 0.95 -2.69 -10.00
CA GLY A 71 1.34 -2.25 -11.33
C GLY A 71 2.09 -3.38 -12.01
N THR A 72 1.58 -3.79 -13.17
CA THR A 72 2.20 -4.78 -14.04
C THR A 72 3.43 -4.17 -14.70
N ILE A 73 4.63 -4.54 -14.25
CA ILE A 73 5.86 -4.19 -14.97
C ILE A 73 6.10 -5.26 -16.03
N THR A 74 5.59 -5.05 -17.25
CA THR A 74 6.02 -5.81 -18.43
C THR A 74 7.23 -5.13 -19.05
N ALA A 75 8.43 -5.51 -18.61
CA ALA A 75 9.64 -5.73 -19.43
C ALA A 75 10.89 -5.48 -18.60
N VAL A 76 11.67 -6.54 -18.39
CA VAL A 76 13.04 -6.46 -17.88
C VAL A 76 13.98 -6.24 -19.08
N ALA A 77 14.44 -5.01 -19.22
CA ALA A 77 15.63 -4.66 -20.02
C ALA A 77 16.60 -3.96 -19.07
N ALA A 78 17.90 -4.26 -19.19
CA ALA A 78 18.94 -3.70 -18.33
C ALA A 78 18.81 -2.15 -18.25
N GLY A 79 18.54 -1.64 -17.04
CA GLY A 79 18.27 -0.22 -16.77
C GLY A 79 16.80 0.14 -16.46
N LYS A 80 15.86 -0.82 -16.49
CA LYS A 80 14.45 -0.64 -16.10
C LYS A 80 14.24 -0.88 -14.58
N VAL A 81 13.18 -0.26 -14.03
CA VAL A 81 12.73 -0.48 -12.64
C VAL A 81 12.46 -1.97 -12.43
N ALA A 82 13.23 -2.60 -11.53
CA ALA A 82 13.07 -4.00 -11.16
C ALA A 82 12.20 -4.17 -9.92
N TYR A 83 12.29 -3.23 -8.97
CA TYR A 83 11.56 -3.26 -7.71
C TYR A 83 10.99 -1.88 -7.37
N THR A 84 9.88 -1.86 -6.65
CA THR A 84 9.44 -0.66 -5.95
C THR A 84 9.24 -0.93 -4.47
N SER A 85 9.47 0.11 -3.67
CA SER A 85 9.13 0.09 -2.25
C SER A 85 8.32 1.34 -1.93
N ALA A 86 7.27 1.19 -1.13
CA ALA A 86 6.48 2.29 -0.63
C ALA A 86 6.41 2.18 0.90
N GLY A 87 6.49 3.30 1.60
CA GLY A 87 6.41 3.32 3.05
C GLY A 87 5.93 4.67 3.59
N GLY A 88 5.19 4.61 4.69
CA GLY A 88 4.75 5.76 5.47
C GLY A 88 4.69 5.40 6.95
N SER A 89 4.30 6.35 7.78
CA SER A 89 4.22 6.18 9.23
C SER A 89 2.84 6.63 9.70
N HIS A 90 2.19 5.80 10.52
CA HIS A 90 0.94 6.16 11.18
C HIS A 90 1.07 7.33 12.16
N LEU A 91 2.30 7.72 12.53
CA LEU A 91 2.54 8.94 13.30
C LEU A 91 2.30 10.21 12.47
N ASP A 92 2.33 10.10 11.15
CA ASP A 92 2.13 11.20 10.20
C ASP A 92 0.72 11.18 9.59
N ASP A 93 -0.18 10.36 10.13
CA ASP A 93 -1.58 10.30 9.73
C ASP A 93 -2.30 11.63 9.98
N PHE A 94 -3.17 12.03 9.06
CA PHE A 94 -3.91 13.28 9.14
C PHE A 94 -5.38 13.14 8.72
N THR A 95 -6.23 14.00 9.29
CA THR A 95 -7.65 14.13 8.96
C THR A 95 -7.88 15.12 7.82
N TYR A 96 -9.06 15.11 7.20
CA TYR A 96 -9.32 15.90 5.99
C TYR A 96 -9.07 17.42 6.16
N ASP A 97 -9.36 18.00 7.33
CA ASP A 97 -9.11 19.41 7.63
C ASP A 97 -7.62 19.81 7.56
N LYS A 98 -6.72 18.81 7.61
CA LYS A 98 -5.26 18.98 7.47
C LYS A 98 -4.74 18.72 6.07
N LEU A 99 -5.57 18.26 5.13
CA LEU A 99 -5.12 17.92 3.78
C LEU A 99 -4.41 19.10 3.09
N GLY A 100 -5.00 20.30 3.11
CA GLY A 100 -4.39 21.48 2.49
C GLY A 100 -3.05 21.91 3.11
N GLU A 101 -2.87 21.70 4.43
CA GLU A 101 -1.59 21.93 5.10
C GLU A 101 -0.52 20.95 4.56
N MET A 102 -0.90 19.68 4.40
CA MET A 102 -0.01 18.65 3.91
C MET A 102 0.30 18.79 2.42
N GLU A 103 -0.68 19.15 1.60
CA GLU A 103 -0.49 19.50 0.18
C GLU A 103 0.49 20.66 0.01
N THR A 104 0.38 21.68 0.86
CA THR A 104 1.34 22.79 0.89
C THR A 104 2.75 22.32 1.24
N LYS A 105 2.88 21.37 2.18
CA LYS A 105 4.16 20.78 2.58
C LYS A 105 4.81 19.97 1.45
N LEU A 106 4.03 19.23 0.67
CA LEU A 106 4.51 18.40 -0.44
C LEU A 106 4.56 19.14 -1.79
N GLY A 107 4.00 20.35 -1.87
CA GLY A 107 4.11 21.24 -3.02
C GLY A 107 3.16 20.93 -4.18
N TYR A 108 2.13 20.13 -3.96
CA TYR A 108 1.09 19.83 -4.96
C TYR A 108 -0.25 19.49 -4.31
N THR A 109 -1.34 19.75 -5.03
CA THR A 109 -2.71 19.42 -4.61
C THR A 109 -3.11 18.01 -5.04
N THR A 110 -3.88 17.34 -4.20
CA THR A 110 -4.47 16.03 -4.47
C THR A 110 -5.82 16.14 -5.18
N ASN A 111 -6.55 17.24 -5.03
CA ASN A 111 -7.95 17.40 -5.47
C ASN A 111 -8.91 16.39 -4.80
N ALA A 112 -8.50 15.78 -3.69
CA ALA A 112 -9.27 14.76 -3.02
C ALA A 112 -10.54 15.33 -2.36
N PRO A 113 -11.74 14.83 -2.68
CA PRO A 113 -12.97 15.26 -2.02
C PRO A 113 -13.08 14.67 -0.61
N GLU A 114 -13.76 15.34 0.31
CA GLU A 114 -14.05 14.73 1.63
C GLU A 114 -15.00 13.53 1.49
N VAL A 115 -15.90 13.58 0.52
CA VAL A 115 -16.91 12.57 0.25
C VAL A 115 -17.10 12.43 -1.25
N PHE A 116 -16.93 11.21 -1.78
CA PHE A 116 -17.30 10.87 -3.15
C PHE A 116 -18.80 10.74 -3.30
N SER A 117 -19.31 11.00 -4.51
CA SER A 117 -20.75 10.93 -4.81
C SER A 117 -21.36 9.54 -4.58
N ASN A 118 -20.55 8.49 -4.66
CA ASN A 118 -20.95 7.11 -4.38
C ASN A 118 -20.95 6.73 -2.88
N GLY A 119 -20.64 7.68 -1.99
CA GLY A 119 -20.75 7.55 -0.54
C GLY A 119 -19.47 7.17 0.20
N TYR A 120 -18.34 6.98 -0.49
CA TYR A 120 -17.04 6.82 0.17
C TYR A 120 -16.61 8.14 0.82
N ARG A 121 -16.29 8.10 2.11
CA ARG A 121 -15.87 9.26 2.91
C ARG A 121 -14.41 9.12 3.31
N PHE A 122 -13.69 10.22 3.24
CA PHE A 122 -12.32 10.33 3.72
C PHE A 122 -12.25 9.92 5.19
N ASP A 123 -11.40 8.96 5.49
CA ASP A 123 -11.13 8.47 6.84
C ASP A 123 -9.82 9.06 7.35
N MET A 124 -8.76 8.94 6.55
CA MET A 124 -7.41 9.31 6.95
C MET A 124 -6.50 9.47 5.73
N GLY A 125 -5.53 10.38 5.81
CA GLY A 125 -4.45 10.51 4.83
C GLY A 125 -3.10 10.26 5.48
N MET A 126 -2.16 9.75 4.70
CA MET A 126 -0.79 9.50 5.14
C MET A 126 0.19 9.94 4.03
N PRO A 127 1.22 10.74 4.35
CA PRO A 127 2.34 10.95 3.44
C PRO A 127 3.14 9.66 3.29
N THR A 128 3.49 9.32 2.05
CA THR A 128 4.23 8.11 1.72
C THR A 128 5.42 8.43 0.83
N HIS A 129 6.54 7.79 1.12
CA HIS A 129 7.73 7.82 0.29
C HIS A 129 7.80 6.55 -0.55
N GLN A 130 8.12 6.70 -1.84
CA GLN A 130 8.24 5.60 -2.77
C GLN A 130 9.59 5.63 -3.49
N ASP A 131 10.23 4.48 -3.58
CA ASP A 131 11.46 4.29 -4.35
C ASP A 131 11.28 3.26 -5.43
N ALA A 132 11.83 3.55 -6.60
CA ALA A 132 12.05 2.62 -7.69
C ALA A 132 13.54 2.22 -7.71
N MET A 133 13.80 0.92 -7.80
CA MET A 133 15.15 0.35 -7.73
C MET A 133 15.47 -0.47 -8.98
N ASP A 134 16.74 -0.53 -9.36
CA ASP A 134 17.25 -1.45 -10.37
C ASP A 134 17.39 -2.89 -9.81
N GLU A 135 17.81 -3.83 -10.66
CA GLU A 135 18.00 -5.25 -10.29
C GLU A 135 19.04 -5.45 -9.18
N ASP A 136 20.01 -4.54 -9.06
CA ASP A 136 21.05 -4.56 -8.04
C ASP A 136 20.58 -3.92 -6.71
N GLY A 137 19.34 -3.43 -6.65
CA GLY A 137 18.75 -2.78 -5.48
C GLY A 137 19.16 -1.32 -5.29
N ASN A 138 19.78 -0.68 -6.29
CA ASN A 138 20.09 0.74 -6.23
C ASN A 138 18.83 1.55 -6.50
N VAL A 139 18.57 2.57 -5.66
CA VAL A 139 17.49 3.52 -5.90
C VAL A 139 17.83 4.36 -7.13
N ILE A 140 17.01 4.24 -8.17
CA ILE A 140 17.15 5.00 -9.43
C ILE A 140 16.17 6.18 -9.52
N LYS A 141 15.06 6.11 -8.76
CA LYS A 141 14.07 7.20 -8.68
C LYS A 141 13.31 7.16 -7.36
N SER A 142 12.93 8.32 -6.85
CA SER A 142 12.11 8.47 -5.65
C SER A 142 10.94 9.41 -5.91
N ALA A 143 9.82 9.20 -5.22
CA ALA A 143 8.65 10.06 -5.27
C ALA A 143 8.02 10.19 -3.87
N GLU A 144 7.66 11.42 -3.53
CA GLU A 144 6.74 11.68 -2.42
C GLU A 144 5.30 11.57 -2.91
N SER A 145 4.45 10.99 -2.08
CA SER A 145 3.07 10.66 -2.41
C SER A 145 2.16 10.83 -1.20
N PHE A 146 0.87 10.83 -1.47
CA PHE A 146 -0.17 10.63 -0.45
C PHE A 146 -0.83 9.28 -0.67
N SER A 147 -1.10 8.57 0.43
CA SER A 147 -2.10 7.50 0.48
C SER A 147 -3.30 8.01 1.25
N LEU A 148 -4.45 8.13 0.58
CA LEU A 148 -5.70 8.64 1.15
C LEU A 148 -6.69 7.49 1.28
N HIS A 149 -7.14 7.24 2.50
CA HIS A 149 -8.02 6.14 2.85
C HIS A 149 -9.48 6.62 2.90
N TYR A 150 -10.37 5.87 2.26
CA TYR A 150 -11.80 6.14 2.27
C TYR A 150 -12.60 4.92 2.69
N LYS A 151 -13.63 5.17 3.50
CA LYS A 151 -14.53 4.15 4.02
C LYS A 151 -15.97 4.38 3.57
N LYS A 152 -16.70 3.27 3.45
CA LYS A 152 -18.14 3.25 3.21
C LYS A 152 -18.74 2.07 3.95
N ASP A 153 -19.73 2.34 4.80
CA ASP A 153 -20.37 1.31 5.61
C ASP A 153 -20.84 0.11 4.75
N GLY A 154 -20.42 -1.09 5.15
CA GLY A 154 -20.76 -2.33 4.47
C GLY A 154 -20.04 -2.57 3.13
N SER A 155 -19.05 -1.76 2.78
CA SER A 155 -18.19 -1.96 1.60
C SER A 155 -16.72 -2.02 2.02
N PRO A 156 -15.86 -2.80 1.31
CA PRO A 156 -14.42 -2.72 1.53
C PRO A 156 -13.90 -1.30 1.32
N ASP A 157 -12.88 -0.95 2.10
CA ASP A 157 -12.22 0.34 2.02
C ASP A 157 -11.49 0.51 0.68
N ILE A 158 -11.20 1.75 0.33
CA ILE A 158 -10.43 2.08 -0.88
C ILE A 158 -9.28 3.02 -0.54
N PHE A 159 -8.26 2.98 -1.38
CA PHE A 159 -7.08 3.84 -1.27
C PHE A 159 -6.96 4.69 -2.51
N VAL A 160 -6.76 5.99 -2.34
CA VAL A 160 -6.39 6.91 -3.41
C VAL A 160 -4.93 7.30 -3.20
N THR A 161 -4.06 6.81 -4.07
CA THR A 161 -2.66 7.20 -4.10
C THR A 161 -2.49 8.38 -5.06
N VAL A 162 -1.84 9.45 -4.58
CA VAL A 162 -1.48 10.60 -5.42
C VAL A 162 0.02 10.80 -5.35
N GLN A 163 0.70 10.62 -6.48
CA GLN A 163 2.15 10.83 -6.60
C GLN A 163 2.40 12.17 -7.30
N GLY A 164 3.31 12.98 -6.77
CA GLY A 164 3.68 14.26 -7.40
C GLY A 164 4.42 14.09 -8.74
N THR A 165 5.06 12.94 -8.96
CA THR A 165 5.71 12.58 -10.21
C THR A 165 5.59 11.08 -10.46
N SER A 166 5.57 10.69 -11.72
CA SER A 166 5.50 9.26 -12.08
C SER A 166 6.83 8.57 -11.81
N LEU A 167 6.80 7.42 -11.13
CA LEU A 167 7.97 6.54 -11.00
C LEU A 167 8.26 5.71 -12.24
N PHE A 168 7.32 5.63 -13.18
CA PHE A 168 7.39 4.72 -14.33
C PHE A 168 7.30 5.49 -15.64
N GLU A 169 8.06 5.06 -16.64
CA GLU A 169 8.01 5.64 -17.98
C GLU A 169 6.94 4.98 -18.85
N GLU A 170 6.69 3.69 -18.64
CA GLU A 170 5.70 2.89 -19.37
C GLU A 170 4.51 2.56 -18.45
N GLU A 171 3.30 2.67 -18.99
CA GLU A 171 2.09 2.19 -18.32
C GLU A 171 1.81 0.75 -18.78
N GLY A 172 1.35 -0.10 -17.85
CA GLY A 172 0.92 -1.46 -18.15
C GLY A 172 -0.28 -1.48 -19.11
N GLN A 173 -0.64 -2.67 -19.60
CA GLN A 173 -1.82 -2.80 -20.45
C GLN A 173 -3.10 -2.80 -19.60
N PRO A 174 -4.04 -1.86 -19.81
CA PRO A 174 -5.30 -1.83 -19.09
C PRO A 174 -6.28 -2.87 -19.63
N ASP A 175 -7.15 -3.38 -18.74
CA ASP A 175 -8.29 -4.22 -19.13
C ASP A 175 -9.39 -3.42 -19.81
N GLN A 176 -9.61 -2.19 -19.31
CA GLN A 176 -10.60 -1.25 -19.84
C GLN A 176 -10.03 0.16 -19.81
N VAL A 177 -10.40 0.96 -20.82
CA VAL A 177 -10.00 2.35 -20.92
C VAL A 177 -11.24 3.22 -20.94
N PHE A 178 -11.22 4.26 -20.11
CA PHE A 178 -12.21 5.33 -20.09
C PHE A 178 -11.54 6.66 -20.43
N GLU A 179 -12.35 7.67 -20.70
CA GLU A 179 -11.90 9.02 -20.96
C GLU A 179 -12.76 9.99 -20.16
N HIS A 180 -12.12 10.97 -19.53
CA HIS A 180 -12.80 12.06 -18.85
C HIS A 180 -12.00 13.36 -19.02
N ASN A 181 -12.60 14.39 -19.63
CA ASN A 181 -12.00 15.71 -19.85
C ASN A 181 -10.63 15.69 -20.56
N GLY A 182 -10.46 14.81 -21.54
CA GLY A 182 -9.24 14.58 -22.30
C GLY A 182 -8.19 13.75 -21.57
N ILE A 183 -8.51 13.22 -20.37
CA ILE A 183 -7.62 12.37 -19.58
C ILE A 183 -8.03 10.92 -19.75
N THR A 184 -7.06 10.10 -20.14
CA THR A 184 -7.22 8.64 -20.24
C THR A 184 -7.21 8.01 -18.85
N LEU A 185 -8.21 7.19 -18.55
CA LEU A 185 -8.33 6.44 -17.31
C LEU A 185 -8.16 4.95 -17.60
N ASN A 186 -7.17 4.33 -16.99
CA ASN A 186 -6.75 2.96 -17.22
C ASN A 186 -7.21 2.08 -16.05
N TYR A 187 -8.18 1.21 -16.32
CA TYR A 187 -8.68 0.25 -15.35
C TYR A 187 -7.97 -1.09 -15.49
N THR A 188 -7.54 -1.66 -14.36
CA THR A 188 -7.07 -3.05 -14.28
C THR A 188 -7.81 -3.81 -13.20
N ARG A 189 -7.90 -5.12 -13.39
CA ARG A 189 -8.48 -6.07 -12.46
C ARG A 189 -7.63 -7.33 -12.40
N ASP A 190 -6.86 -7.41 -11.34
CA ASP A 190 -5.83 -8.42 -11.16
C ASP A 190 -6.24 -9.46 -10.11
N GLN A 191 -6.01 -10.74 -10.39
CA GLN A 191 -6.17 -11.80 -9.39
C GLN A 191 -4.88 -11.97 -8.59
N TYR A 192 -4.99 -11.84 -7.27
CA TYR A 192 -3.89 -12.05 -6.33
C TYR A 192 -4.11 -13.32 -5.52
N ARG A 193 -3.04 -14.07 -5.34
CA ARG A 193 -2.95 -15.18 -4.38
C ARG A 193 -1.85 -14.86 -3.38
N PHE A 194 -2.26 -14.48 -2.18
CA PHE A 194 -1.34 -14.25 -1.07
C PHE A 194 -1.00 -15.56 -0.39
N VAL A 195 0.28 -15.85 -0.18
CA VAL A 195 0.75 -17.16 0.27
C VAL A 195 1.86 -17.08 1.33
N PRO A 196 2.04 -18.15 2.13
CA PRO A 196 3.20 -18.31 3.00
C PRO A 196 4.54 -18.30 2.25
N PRO A 197 5.64 -17.88 2.91
CA PRO A 197 6.97 -17.88 2.32
C PRO A 197 7.44 -19.26 1.81
N ASP A 198 6.92 -20.35 2.37
CA ASP A 198 7.27 -21.73 2.00
C ASP A 198 6.30 -22.36 0.97
N TYR A 199 5.35 -21.58 0.44
CA TYR A 199 4.41 -22.02 -0.57
C TYR A 199 5.12 -22.43 -1.87
N GLN A 200 4.64 -23.50 -2.51
CA GLN A 200 5.13 -23.95 -3.80
C GLN A 200 4.01 -23.86 -4.84
N ALA A 201 4.14 -22.89 -5.75
CA ALA A 201 3.24 -22.75 -6.88
C ALA A 201 3.27 -24.02 -7.76
N SER A 202 2.08 -24.52 -8.08
CA SER A 202 1.88 -25.59 -9.06
C SER A 202 2.23 -25.12 -10.47
N GLU A 203 2.43 -26.07 -11.39
CA GLU A 203 2.69 -25.74 -12.80
C GLU A 203 1.53 -24.98 -13.46
N GLU A 204 0.29 -25.19 -13.01
CA GLU A 204 -0.86 -24.42 -13.48
C GLU A 204 -0.79 -22.96 -13.02
N GLU A 205 -0.45 -22.73 -11.74
CA GLU A 205 -0.33 -21.37 -11.20
C GLU A 205 0.83 -20.60 -11.83
N LYS A 206 1.96 -21.25 -12.07
CA LYS A 206 3.09 -20.65 -12.81
C LYS A 206 2.72 -20.29 -14.24
N ALA A 207 1.89 -21.11 -14.89
CA ALA A 207 1.40 -20.81 -16.24
C ALA A 207 0.47 -19.58 -16.23
N LYS A 208 -0.42 -19.46 -15.23
CA LYS A 208 -1.27 -18.29 -15.04
C LYS A 208 -0.47 -17.03 -14.71
N GLU A 209 0.54 -17.15 -13.85
CA GLU A 209 1.46 -16.05 -13.52
C GLU A 209 2.26 -15.58 -14.73
N ALA A 210 2.81 -16.51 -15.51
CA ALA A 210 3.50 -16.18 -16.77
C ALA A 210 2.58 -15.55 -17.83
N ALA A 211 1.28 -15.85 -17.77
CA ALA A 211 0.27 -15.24 -18.63
C ALA A 211 -0.25 -13.88 -18.12
N GLY A 212 0.15 -13.45 -16.91
CA GLY A 212 -0.37 -12.25 -16.26
C GLY A 212 -1.80 -12.39 -15.71
N GLU A 213 -2.31 -13.62 -15.61
CA GLU A 213 -3.66 -13.91 -15.12
C GLU A 213 -3.72 -14.07 -13.59
N LEU A 214 -2.58 -14.28 -12.93
CA LEU A 214 -2.48 -14.49 -11.48
C LEU A 214 -1.18 -13.90 -10.93
N TYR A 215 -1.25 -13.14 -9.85
CA TYR A 215 -0.09 -12.63 -9.11
C TYR A 215 0.05 -13.39 -7.80
N ILE A 216 1.13 -14.17 -7.65
CA ILE A 216 1.42 -14.86 -6.39
C ILE A 216 2.25 -13.94 -5.51
N SER A 217 1.69 -13.53 -4.38
CA SER A 217 2.31 -12.61 -3.43
C SER A 217 2.71 -13.33 -2.15
N TYR A 218 4.02 -13.40 -1.88
CA TYR A 218 4.56 -14.11 -0.72
C TYR A 218 4.58 -13.22 0.52
N GLY A 219 4.33 -13.82 1.70
CA GLY A 219 4.42 -13.16 3.00
C GLY A 219 3.15 -13.23 3.86
N SER A 220 2.10 -13.90 3.39
CA SER A 220 0.87 -14.11 4.16
C SER A 220 0.98 -15.34 5.07
N ASP A 221 0.29 -15.37 6.21
CA ASP A 221 0.25 -16.55 7.08
C ASP A 221 -0.56 -17.71 6.47
N THR A 222 -1.46 -17.40 5.53
CA THR A 222 -2.36 -18.36 4.89
C THR A 222 -2.50 -18.08 3.40
N VAL A 223 -2.87 -19.12 2.64
CA VAL A 223 -3.25 -18.94 1.24
C VAL A 223 -4.59 -18.20 1.18
N THR A 224 -4.63 -17.06 0.49
CA THR A 224 -5.84 -16.24 0.34
C THR A 224 -5.89 -15.66 -1.06
N ASP A 225 -7.02 -15.83 -1.73
CA ASP A 225 -7.28 -15.26 -3.05
C ASP A 225 -8.03 -13.94 -2.88
N GLN A 226 -7.57 -12.91 -3.58
CA GLN A 226 -8.20 -11.60 -3.60
C GLN A 226 -8.23 -11.04 -5.02
N VAL A 227 -9.21 -10.22 -5.30
CA VAL A 227 -9.29 -9.46 -6.54
C VAL A 227 -8.92 -8.01 -6.25
N ALA A 228 -7.85 -7.55 -6.89
CA ALA A 228 -7.45 -6.17 -6.85
C ALA A 228 -8.02 -5.42 -8.05
N GLN A 229 -8.57 -4.23 -7.81
CA GLN A 229 -9.07 -3.34 -8.85
C GLN A 229 -8.32 -2.02 -8.74
N SER A 230 -7.88 -1.51 -9.89
CA SER A 230 -7.14 -0.25 -9.94
C SER A 230 -7.68 0.64 -11.05
N MET A 231 -7.73 1.95 -10.79
CA MET A 231 -7.96 2.98 -11.80
C MET A 231 -6.79 3.95 -11.77
N LEU A 232 -5.98 3.96 -12.83
CA LEU A 232 -4.80 4.78 -12.96
C LEU A 232 -5.00 5.88 -14.01
N TRP A 233 -4.58 7.10 -13.71
CA TRP A 233 -4.50 8.17 -14.70
C TRP A 233 -3.40 9.18 -14.36
N LYS A 234 -3.09 10.03 -15.34
CA LYS A 234 -2.15 11.14 -15.20
C LYS A 234 -2.89 12.47 -15.42
N ASP A 235 -2.71 13.42 -14.51
CA ASP A 235 -3.15 14.82 -14.71
C ASP A 235 -1.93 15.74 -14.53
N GLY A 236 -1.35 16.15 -15.66
CA GLY A 236 -0.05 16.82 -15.68
C GLY A 236 1.07 15.89 -15.23
N GLU A 237 1.85 16.31 -14.24
CA GLU A 237 2.94 15.51 -13.65
C GLU A 237 2.46 14.51 -12.60
N LYS A 238 1.22 14.68 -12.10
CA LYS A 238 0.67 13.84 -11.03
C LYS A 238 0.18 12.52 -11.58
N VAL A 239 0.44 11.46 -10.83
CA VAL A 239 -0.11 10.13 -11.07
C VAL A 239 -1.12 9.82 -9.97
N TYR A 240 -2.30 9.37 -10.39
CA TYR A 240 -3.37 8.98 -9.50
C TYR A 240 -3.65 7.50 -9.66
N ILE A 241 -3.91 6.83 -8.54
CA ILE A 241 -4.34 5.44 -8.51
C ILE A 241 -5.43 5.30 -7.46
N ILE A 242 -6.63 4.89 -7.87
CA ILE A 242 -7.64 4.37 -6.95
C ILE A 242 -7.46 2.86 -6.89
N THR A 243 -7.25 2.30 -5.71
CA THR A 243 -7.12 0.87 -5.46
C THR A 243 -8.21 0.38 -4.53
N ALA A 244 -8.80 -0.76 -4.88
CA ALA A 244 -9.77 -1.47 -4.05
C ALA A 244 -9.51 -2.98 -4.08
N MET A 245 -9.68 -3.65 -2.93
CA MET A 245 -9.55 -5.10 -2.80
C MET A 245 -10.92 -5.72 -2.51
N ASP A 246 -11.27 -6.77 -3.25
CA ASP A 246 -12.52 -7.54 -3.12
C ASP A 246 -13.79 -6.67 -3.09
N ASN A 247 -13.75 -5.57 -3.85
CA ASN A 247 -14.76 -4.53 -3.81
C ASN A 247 -15.87 -4.79 -4.85
N PRO A 248 -17.15 -4.55 -4.55
CA PRO A 248 -18.23 -4.72 -5.52
C PRO A 248 -18.30 -3.62 -6.59
N MET A 249 -17.50 -2.55 -6.49
CA MET A 249 -17.46 -1.48 -7.47
C MET A 249 -17.11 -1.99 -8.86
N THR A 250 -17.83 -1.48 -9.86
CA THR A 250 -17.52 -1.72 -11.27
C THR A 250 -16.40 -0.81 -11.75
N ALA A 251 -15.81 -1.13 -12.90
CA ALA A 251 -14.86 -0.24 -13.57
C ALA A 251 -15.45 1.16 -13.83
N GLN A 252 -16.75 1.24 -14.14
CA GLN A 252 -17.46 2.50 -14.36
C GLN A 252 -17.64 3.30 -13.06
N ASP A 253 -17.87 2.65 -11.92
CA ASP A 253 -17.92 3.34 -10.63
C ASP A 253 -16.56 3.96 -10.30
N MET A 254 -15.46 3.23 -10.54
CA MET A 254 -14.10 3.77 -10.34
C MET A 254 -13.79 4.90 -11.33
N ALA A 255 -14.27 4.82 -12.56
CA ALA A 255 -14.09 5.89 -13.56
C ALA A 255 -14.84 7.17 -13.16
N GLN A 256 -16.04 7.04 -12.59
CA GLN A 256 -16.79 8.16 -12.05
C GLN A 256 -16.04 8.82 -10.88
N MET A 257 -15.48 8.03 -9.97
CA MET A 257 -14.67 8.55 -8.86
C MET A 257 -13.41 9.27 -9.35
N ALA A 258 -12.73 8.72 -10.35
CA ALA A 258 -11.59 9.38 -10.99
C ALA A 258 -12.03 10.72 -11.64
N GLY A 259 -13.18 10.76 -12.29
CA GLY A 259 -13.78 11.99 -12.82
C GLY A 259 -14.02 13.05 -11.74
N GLU A 260 -14.52 12.65 -10.56
CA GLU A 260 -14.70 13.58 -9.43
C GLU A 260 -13.37 14.20 -8.96
N LEU A 261 -12.28 13.42 -8.92
CA LEU A 261 -10.93 13.95 -8.59
C LEU A 261 -10.40 14.89 -9.68
N ILE A 262 -10.68 14.60 -10.95
CA ILE A 262 -10.28 15.45 -12.09
C ILE A 262 -11.06 16.76 -12.08
N ASP A 263 -12.34 16.74 -11.73
CA ASP A 263 -13.22 17.90 -11.72
C ASP A 263 -13.04 18.77 -10.48
N ASN A 264 -12.59 18.19 -9.36
CA ASN A 264 -12.40 18.86 -8.08
C ASN A 264 -11.09 19.68 -8.00
N LYS A 265 -10.81 20.49 -9.03
CA LYS A 265 -9.66 21.40 -9.05
C LYS A 265 -9.93 22.56 -8.10
N GLN A 266 -9.23 22.59 -6.97
CA GLN A 266 -9.24 23.71 -6.01
C GLN A 266 -8.41 24.89 -6.52
#